data_AF-A0A975RE48-F1
#
_entry.id   AF-A0A975RE48-F1
#
_cell.length_a   1.000
_cell.length_b   1.000
_cell.length_c   1.000
_cell.angle_alpha   90.00
_cell.angle_beta   90.00
_cell.angle_gamma   90.00
#
_symmetry.space_group_name_H-M   'P 1'
#
loop_
_entity.id
_entity.type
_entity.pdbx_description
1 polymer ?
#
loop_
_entity_poly.entity_id
_entity_poly.type
_entity_poly.pdbx_seq_one_letter_code
_entity_poly.pdbx_strand_id
1 'polypeptide(L)'
;MESSAEEVPGTAVANLAREVEEFVASGGWDQQPQLFALVPTETLLAEQPELAGQLGEPGTLTPVAQEPLPEGDLADSLARIAWPDVVAGCALAQEIIVLPPEAEADLPTAEQDDAQRLRQAAADHPQRTEARLVAAVVRGDGPGACVMRLRGAAEGDAVDEIIEHPELAPNLVDALRATLAP
;
A
#
# COMPACT_ATOMS: atom_id res chain seq x y z
N MET A 1 11.36 6.77 34.92
CA MET A 1 11.48 5.30 34.81
C MET A 1 10.07 4.78 34.74
N GLU A 2 9.54 4.19 33.69
CA GLU A 2 9.97 3.79 32.36
C GLU A 2 8.64 3.68 31.61
N SER A 3 8.50 4.36 30.48
CA SER A 3 7.44 4.05 29.53
C SER A 3 7.98 4.48 28.17
N SER A 4 9.10 3.87 27.77
CA SER A 4 9.36 3.72 26.35
C SER A 4 8.15 2.99 25.81
N ALA A 5 7.29 3.71 25.10
CA ALA A 5 6.24 3.10 24.32
C ALA A 5 6.95 2.21 23.30
N GLU A 6 7.06 0.94 23.63
CA GLU A 6 7.32 -0.10 22.64
C GLU A 6 6.03 -0.13 21.81
N GLU A 7 5.92 0.82 20.87
CA GLU A 7 4.88 0.79 19.86
C GLU A 7 5.01 -0.57 19.20
N VAL A 8 3.95 -1.37 19.34
CA VAL A 8 3.91 -2.69 18.73
C VAL A 8 4.20 -2.44 17.25
N PRO A 9 5.27 -3.01 16.66
CA PRO A 9 5.76 -2.58 15.35
C PRO A 9 4.68 -2.72 14.27
N GLY A 10 3.69 -3.59 14.47
CA GLY A 10 2.54 -3.74 13.57
C GLY A 10 1.56 -2.56 13.62
N THR A 11 1.39 -1.92 14.79
CA THR A 11 0.56 -0.72 14.94
C THR A 11 1.21 0.47 14.24
N ALA A 12 2.54 0.61 14.32
CA ALA A 12 3.26 1.67 13.62
C ALA A 12 3.14 1.53 12.09
N VAL A 13 3.29 0.32 11.55
CA VAL A 13 3.13 0.06 10.10
C VAL A 13 1.67 0.26 9.64
N ALA A 14 0.69 -0.11 10.46
CA ALA A 14 -0.71 0.15 10.16
C ALA A 14 -1.04 1.64 10.12
N ASN A 15 -0.54 2.41 11.09
CA ASN A 15 -0.68 3.87 11.09
C ASN A 15 -0.06 4.49 9.85
N LEU A 16 1.14 4.05 9.44
CA LEU A 16 1.79 4.53 8.21
C LEU A 16 0.99 4.18 6.95
N ALA A 17 0.48 2.95 6.86
CA ALA A 17 -0.37 2.56 5.73
C ALA A 17 -1.62 3.44 5.65
N ARG A 18 -2.21 3.80 6.80
CA ARG A 18 -3.34 4.71 6.89
C ARG A 18 -2.97 6.15 6.50
N GLU A 19 -1.84 6.67 6.98
CA GLU A 19 -1.36 8.01 6.60
C GLU A 19 -1.10 8.10 5.08
N VAL A 20 -0.51 7.07 4.49
CA VAL A 20 -0.31 6.98 3.03
C VAL A 20 -1.66 6.92 2.31
N GLU A 21 -2.62 6.14 2.81
CA GLU A 21 -3.97 6.09 2.25
C GLU A 21 -4.63 7.47 2.25
N GLU A 22 -4.63 8.17 3.39
CA GLU A 22 -5.21 9.50 3.54
C GLU A 22 -4.52 10.53 2.63
N PHE A 23 -3.19 10.46 2.52
CA PHE A 23 -2.42 11.30 1.62
C PHE A 23 -2.82 11.09 0.15
N VAL A 24 -2.87 9.85 -0.32
CA VAL A 24 -3.26 9.54 -1.70
C VAL A 24 -4.74 9.87 -1.92
N ALA A 25 -5.61 9.66 -0.93
CA ALA A 25 -7.03 10.03 -0.97
C ALA A 25 -7.25 11.52 -1.17
N SER A 26 -6.39 12.37 -0.59
CA SER A 26 -6.44 13.81 -0.81
C SER A 26 -6.24 14.21 -2.28
N GLY A 27 -5.57 13.37 -3.08
CA GLY A 27 -5.36 13.55 -4.51
C GLY A 27 -6.54 13.12 -5.40
N GLY A 28 -7.59 12.51 -4.83
CA GLY A 28 -8.75 11.98 -5.58
C GLY A 28 -8.57 10.53 -6.05
N TRP A 29 -9.47 10.06 -6.92
CA TRP A 29 -9.44 8.72 -7.54
C TRP A 29 -8.84 8.77 -8.95
N ASP A 30 -8.59 7.61 -9.57
CA ASP A 30 -8.00 7.46 -10.92
C ASP A 30 -6.51 7.84 -10.95
N GLN A 31 -5.77 7.37 -9.95
CA GLN A 31 -4.34 7.57 -9.76
C GLN A 31 -3.56 6.29 -10.09
N GLN A 32 -2.38 6.47 -10.69
CA GLN A 32 -1.45 5.36 -10.93
C GLN A 32 -0.92 4.78 -9.61
N PRO A 33 -0.50 3.50 -9.59
CA PRO A 33 0.16 2.90 -8.44
C PRO A 33 1.35 3.75 -7.98
N GLN A 34 1.36 4.09 -6.70
CA GLN A 34 2.37 4.97 -6.10
C GLN A 34 3.12 4.23 -5.00
N LEU A 35 4.45 4.24 -5.11
CA LEU A 35 5.34 3.67 -4.12
C LEU A 35 5.81 4.73 -3.12
N PHE A 36 6.05 4.27 -1.90
CA PHE A 36 6.56 5.06 -0.80
C PHE A 36 7.69 4.30 -0.13
N ALA A 37 8.82 4.96 0.06
CA ALA A 37 9.92 4.44 0.87
C ALA A 37 9.69 4.86 2.33
N LEU A 38 9.70 3.91 3.26
CA LEU A 38 9.63 4.21 4.69
C LEU A 38 11.06 4.39 5.20
N VAL A 39 11.43 5.63 5.47
CA VAL A 39 12.78 6.01 5.91
C VAL A 39 12.73 6.47 7.36
N PRO A 40 13.66 6.04 8.24
CA PRO A 40 13.73 6.57 9.59
C PRO A 40 13.85 8.09 9.58
N THR A 41 12.94 8.76 10.29
CA THR A 41 12.88 10.23 10.33
C THR A 41 14.21 10.82 10.81
N GLU A 42 14.89 10.16 11.75
CA GLU A 42 16.22 10.55 12.22
C GLU A 42 17.28 10.58 11.10
N THR A 43 17.19 9.65 10.14
CA THR A 43 18.14 9.61 9.03
C THR A 43 17.86 10.73 8.04
N LEU A 44 16.59 11.01 7.76
CA LEU A 44 16.20 12.17 6.95
C LEU A 44 16.63 13.49 7.60
N LEU A 45 16.50 13.63 8.92
CA LEU A 45 16.93 14.82 9.66
C LEU A 45 18.46 14.98 9.69
N ALA A 46 19.21 13.87 9.71
CA ALA A 46 20.66 13.90 9.65
C ALA A 46 21.18 14.39 8.28
N GLU A 47 20.54 13.95 7.19
CA GLU A 47 20.87 14.35 5.81
C GLU A 47 20.30 15.73 5.46
N GLN A 48 19.08 16.05 5.93
CA GLN A 48 18.31 17.25 5.61
C GLN A 48 17.76 17.92 6.88
N PRO A 49 18.63 18.60 7.66
CA PRO A 49 18.22 19.23 8.93
C PRO A 49 17.21 20.36 8.77
N GLU A 50 17.06 20.94 7.58
CA GLU A 50 16.05 21.96 7.27
C GLU A 50 14.60 21.43 7.32
N LEU A 51 14.41 20.12 7.18
CA LEU A 51 13.11 19.47 7.24
C LEU A 51 12.63 19.22 8.69
N ALA A 52 13.43 19.58 9.71
CA ALA A 52 13.08 19.37 11.12
C ALA A 52 11.76 20.01 11.58
N GLY A 53 11.31 21.08 10.92
CA GLY A 53 10.01 21.70 11.21
C GLY A 53 8.83 21.10 10.43
N GLN A 54 9.10 20.17 9.51
CA GLN A 54 8.11 19.58 8.59
C GLN A 54 7.95 18.07 8.79
N LEU A 55 8.93 17.41 9.41
CA LEU A 55 8.91 15.98 9.69
C LEU A 55 8.43 15.68 11.11
N GLY A 56 8.03 14.42 11.32
CA GLY A 56 7.59 13.91 12.62
C GLY A 56 8.72 13.84 13.66
N GLU A 57 8.39 13.32 14.84
CA GLU A 57 9.37 13.16 15.92
C GLU A 57 10.43 12.08 15.56
N PRO A 58 11.68 12.22 16.06
CA PRO A 58 12.69 11.19 15.92
C PRO A 58 12.19 9.87 16.55
N GLY A 59 12.45 8.74 15.87
CA GLY A 59 11.92 7.42 16.23
C GLY A 59 10.71 6.97 15.40
N THR A 60 10.19 7.82 14.51
CA THR A 60 9.15 7.48 13.54
C THR A 60 9.74 7.14 12.16
N LEU A 61 8.93 6.53 11.29
CA LEU A 61 9.26 6.39 9.87
C LEU A 61 8.53 7.48 9.09
N THR A 62 9.22 8.10 8.13
CA THR A 62 8.60 9.04 7.19
C THR A 62 8.35 8.33 5.86
N PRO A 63 7.12 8.32 5.34
CA PRO A 63 6.83 7.83 4.00
C PRO A 63 7.27 8.85 2.95
N VAL A 64 8.23 8.47 2.11
CA VAL A 64 8.76 9.28 1.02
C VAL A 64 8.21 8.79 -0.30
N ALA A 65 7.35 9.58 -0.95
CA ALA A 65 6.79 9.25 -2.26
C ALA A 65 7.90 9.04 -3.30
N GLN A 66 7.83 7.94 -4.02
CA GLN A 66 8.74 7.59 -5.11
C GLN A 66 8.14 7.92 -6.47
N GLU A 67 8.95 7.77 -7.51
CA GLU A 67 8.49 7.85 -8.89
C GLU A 67 7.39 6.82 -9.18
N PRO A 68 6.38 7.17 -10.00
CA PRO A 68 5.33 6.24 -10.38
C PRO A 68 5.92 5.04 -11.11
N LEU A 69 5.32 3.87 -10.87
CA LEU A 69 5.74 2.65 -11.54
C LEU A 69 5.44 2.73 -13.04
N PRO A 70 6.30 2.15 -13.90
CA PRO A 70 6.03 2.12 -15.32
C PRO A 70 4.75 1.32 -15.60
N GLU A 71 4.04 1.71 -16.66
CA GLU A 71 2.87 0.98 -17.14
C GLU A 71 3.24 -0.48 -17.44
N GLY A 72 2.46 -1.43 -16.91
CA GLY A 72 2.73 -2.85 -17.11
C GLY A 72 2.35 -3.71 -15.92
N ASP A 73 2.96 -4.89 -15.83
CA ASP A 73 2.73 -5.79 -14.70
C ASP A 73 3.45 -5.30 -13.45
N LEU A 74 2.67 -5.10 -12.38
CA LEU A 74 3.15 -4.58 -11.11
C LEU A 74 4.22 -5.50 -10.50
N ALA A 75 4.06 -6.82 -10.59
CA ALA A 75 5.01 -7.75 -9.99
C ALA A 75 6.37 -7.68 -10.70
N ASP A 76 6.37 -7.57 -12.03
CA ASP A 76 7.59 -7.33 -12.83
C ASP A 76 8.28 -6.02 -12.45
N SER A 77 7.50 -4.95 -12.26
CA SER A 77 8.04 -3.65 -11.87
C SER A 77 8.64 -3.69 -10.47
N LEU A 78 7.94 -4.27 -9.50
CA LEU A 78 8.43 -4.47 -8.13
C LEU A 78 9.70 -5.34 -8.11
N ALA A 79 9.76 -6.40 -8.90
CA ALA A 79 10.92 -7.29 -8.97
C ALA A 79 12.21 -6.60 -9.47
N ARG A 80 12.11 -5.42 -10.10
CA ARG A 80 13.25 -4.62 -10.56
C ARG A 80 13.68 -3.55 -9.55
N ILE A 81 12.91 -3.37 -8.49
CA ILE A 81 13.19 -2.38 -7.45
C ILE A 81 14.12 -3.00 -6.43
N ALA A 82 15.17 -2.27 -6.11
CA ALA A 82 16.09 -2.59 -5.03
C ALA A 82 16.17 -1.38 -4.10
N TRP A 83 15.84 -1.58 -2.83
CA TRP A 83 15.87 -0.51 -1.84
C TRP A 83 17.24 -0.37 -1.18
N PRO A 84 17.77 0.86 -1.05
CA PRO A 84 19.00 1.08 -0.31
C PRO A 84 18.82 0.77 1.17
N ASP A 85 19.92 0.53 1.89
CA ASP A 85 19.90 0.07 3.29
C ASP A 85 19.24 1.07 4.26
N VAL A 86 19.24 2.35 3.88
CA VAL A 86 18.56 3.44 4.61
C VAL A 86 17.03 3.30 4.63
N VAL A 87 16.46 2.51 3.71
CA VAL A 87 15.02 2.28 3.62
C VAL A 87 14.64 1.12 4.54
N ALA A 88 14.00 1.48 5.65
CA ALA A 88 13.54 0.53 6.68
C ALA A 88 12.28 -0.24 6.26
N GLY A 89 11.53 0.24 5.25
CA GLY A 89 10.36 -0.42 4.73
C GLY A 89 9.84 0.24 3.45
N CYS A 90 8.76 -0.28 2.89
CA CYS A 90 8.10 0.34 1.75
C CYS A 90 6.58 0.19 1.86
N ALA A 91 5.87 1.10 1.20
CA ALA A 91 4.43 1.02 1.04
C ALA A 91 4.05 1.22 -0.43
N LEU A 92 2.99 0.56 -0.88
CA LEU A 92 2.39 0.76 -2.19
C LEU A 92 0.93 1.11 -2.02
N ALA A 93 0.53 2.23 -2.60
CA ALA A 93 -0.88 2.58 -2.81
C ALA A 93 -1.26 2.28 -4.26
N GLN A 94 -2.34 1.53 -4.46
CA GLN A 94 -2.90 1.27 -5.79
C GLN A 94 -4.42 1.21 -5.73
N GLU A 95 -5.04 1.51 -6.86
CA GLU A 95 -6.48 1.32 -7.04
C GLU A 95 -6.73 -0.07 -7.65
N ILE A 96 -7.63 -0.81 -7.03
CA ILE A 96 -8.01 -2.17 -7.38
C ILE A 96 -9.52 -2.25 -7.57
N ILE A 97 -9.94 -3.29 -8.25
CA ILE A 97 -11.35 -3.62 -8.41
C ILE A 97 -11.64 -4.82 -7.53
N VAL A 98 -12.55 -4.62 -6.58
CA VAL A 98 -13.05 -5.65 -5.68
C VAL A 98 -14.37 -6.16 -6.22
N LEU A 99 -14.52 -7.48 -6.21
CA LEU A 99 -15.76 -8.15 -6.55
C LEU A 99 -16.31 -8.85 -5.32
N PRO A 100 -17.63 -8.86 -5.14
CA PRO A 100 -18.23 -9.69 -4.12
C PRO A 100 -17.96 -11.18 -4.44
N PRO A 101 -17.90 -12.05 -3.43
CA PRO A 101 -17.60 -13.47 -3.63
C PRO A 101 -18.62 -14.19 -4.53
N GLU A 102 -19.85 -13.68 -4.58
CA GLU A 102 -20.89 -14.18 -5.48
C GLU A 102 -20.54 -13.92 -6.96
N ALA A 103 -19.83 -12.83 -7.27
CA ALA A 103 -19.38 -12.48 -8.61
C ALA A 103 -18.09 -13.20 -9.03
N GLU A 104 -17.27 -13.65 -8.07
CA GLU A 104 -16.05 -14.44 -8.37
C GLU A 104 -16.38 -15.74 -9.13
N ALA A 105 -17.58 -16.30 -8.92
CA ALA A 105 -18.04 -17.49 -9.62
C ALA A 105 -18.38 -17.26 -11.12
N ASP A 106 -18.63 -16.01 -11.53
CA ASP A 106 -18.90 -15.63 -12.92
C ASP A 106 -17.59 -15.33 -13.69
N LEU A 107 -16.48 -15.16 -12.97
CA LEU A 107 -15.18 -14.92 -13.57
C LEU A 107 -14.64 -16.19 -14.25
N PRO A 108 -13.91 -16.04 -15.38
CA PRO A 108 -13.21 -17.16 -15.98
C PRO A 108 -12.20 -17.75 -14.98
N THR A 109 -12.18 -19.08 -14.84
CA THR A 109 -11.17 -19.77 -14.04
C THR A 109 -9.78 -19.46 -14.58
N ALA A 110 -8.90 -18.93 -13.74
CA ALA A 110 -7.55 -18.55 -14.13
C ALA A 110 -6.71 -19.79 -14.47
N GLU A 111 -6.47 -20.03 -15.76
CA GLU A 111 -5.24 -20.69 -16.21
C GLU A 111 -4.09 -19.66 -16.13
N GLN A 112 -2.84 -20.09 -15.93
CA GLN A 112 -1.72 -19.19 -15.58
C GLN A 112 -1.45 -18.07 -16.62
N ASP A 113 -1.93 -18.21 -17.85
CA ASP A 113 -1.83 -17.22 -18.94
C ASP A 113 -3.02 -16.24 -19.04
N ASP A 114 -4.03 -16.36 -18.18
CA ASP A 114 -5.30 -15.62 -18.25
C ASP A 114 -5.46 -14.48 -17.23
N ALA A 115 -4.40 -14.13 -16.49
CA ALA A 115 -4.45 -13.05 -15.49
C ALA A 115 -4.95 -11.72 -16.08
N GLN A 116 -4.56 -11.39 -17.32
CA GLN A 116 -5.05 -10.20 -18.02
C GLN A 116 -6.54 -10.28 -18.34
N ARG A 117 -7.04 -11.45 -18.76
CA ARG A 117 -8.49 -11.65 -19.00
C ARG A 117 -9.28 -11.61 -17.69
N LEU A 118 -8.73 -12.13 -16.60
CA LEU A 118 -9.35 -12.05 -15.28
C LEU A 118 -9.47 -10.59 -14.82
N ARG A 119 -8.39 -9.80 -14.93
CA ARG A 119 -8.40 -8.36 -14.62
C ARG A 119 -9.43 -7.61 -15.48
N GLN A 120 -9.48 -7.89 -16.79
CA GLN A 120 -10.45 -7.26 -17.68
C GLN A 120 -11.89 -7.66 -17.32
N ALA A 121 -12.15 -8.95 -17.09
CA ALA A 121 -13.48 -9.44 -16.71
C ALA A 121 -13.95 -8.80 -15.39
N ALA A 122 -13.05 -8.65 -14.41
CA ALA A 122 -13.36 -7.95 -13.18
C ALA A 122 -13.64 -6.47 -13.41
N ALA A 123 -12.88 -5.83 -14.31
CA ALA A 123 -13.09 -4.44 -14.69
C ALA A 123 -14.41 -4.20 -15.43
N ASP A 124 -14.89 -5.13 -16.24
CA ASP A 124 -16.18 -5.02 -16.94
C ASP A 124 -17.39 -5.47 -16.09
N HIS A 125 -17.17 -6.04 -14.91
CA HIS A 125 -18.23 -6.64 -14.13
C HIS A 125 -19.21 -5.59 -13.56
N PRO A 126 -20.54 -5.81 -13.63
CA PRO A 126 -21.53 -4.84 -13.14
C PRO A 126 -21.50 -4.64 -11.62
N GLN A 127 -21.04 -5.63 -10.87
CA GLN A 127 -20.87 -5.56 -9.40
C GLN A 127 -19.47 -5.11 -8.96
N ARG A 128 -18.66 -4.58 -9.88
CA ARG A 128 -17.33 -4.07 -9.56
C ARG A 128 -17.42 -2.93 -8.56
N THR A 129 -16.56 -2.97 -7.56
CA THR A 129 -16.38 -1.88 -6.61
C THR A 129 -14.94 -1.42 -6.69
N GLU A 130 -14.73 -0.14 -6.98
CA GLU A 130 -13.40 0.46 -6.94
C GLU A 130 -12.97 0.56 -5.48
N ALA A 131 -11.77 0.08 -5.18
CA ALA A 131 -11.17 0.22 -3.87
C ALA A 131 -9.74 0.67 -4.01
N ARG A 132 -9.26 1.47 -3.07
CA ARG A 132 -7.85 1.80 -2.95
C ARG A 132 -7.25 0.90 -1.91
N LEU A 133 -6.21 0.16 -2.29
CA LEU A 133 -5.45 -0.69 -1.39
C LEU A 133 -4.08 -0.07 -1.16
N VAL A 134 -3.73 0.12 0.10
CA VAL A 134 -2.39 0.46 0.56
C VAL A 134 -1.82 -0.71 1.33
N ALA A 135 -0.68 -1.21 0.90
CA ALA A 135 0.08 -2.23 1.63
C ALA A 135 1.41 -1.63 2.07
N ALA A 136 1.74 -1.76 3.36
CA ALA A 136 2.99 -1.31 3.93
C ALA A 136 3.71 -2.49 4.60
N VAL A 137 5.02 -2.58 4.40
CA VAL A 137 5.87 -3.62 4.98
C VAL A 137 7.18 -3.00 5.45
N VAL A 138 7.76 -3.58 6.50
CA VAL A 138 9.11 -3.25 6.96
C VAL A 138 10.09 -4.35 6.56
N ARG A 139 11.37 -3.98 6.44
CA ARG A 139 12.47 -4.87 6.11
C ARG A 139 12.65 -5.92 7.22
N GLY A 140 13.07 -7.12 6.83
CA GLY A 140 13.21 -8.27 7.74
C GLY A 140 11.88 -9.00 7.98
N ASP A 141 11.81 -9.78 9.05
CA ASP A 141 10.60 -10.54 9.45
C ASP A 141 9.58 -9.64 10.17
N GLY A 142 9.56 -8.35 9.82
CA GLY A 142 8.71 -7.38 10.48
C GLY A 142 7.26 -7.41 9.98
N PRO A 143 6.36 -6.75 10.72
CA PRO A 143 4.94 -6.77 10.43
C PRO A 143 4.62 -6.08 9.09
N GLY A 144 3.61 -6.59 8.40
CA GLY A 144 2.96 -5.92 7.29
C GLY A 144 1.58 -5.44 7.71
N ALA A 145 1.12 -4.35 7.11
CA ALA A 145 -0.25 -3.87 7.27
C ALA A 145 -0.86 -3.58 5.90
N CYS A 146 -2.16 -3.78 5.78
CA CYS A 146 -2.91 -3.33 4.62
C CYS A 146 -4.13 -2.53 5.06
N VAL A 147 -4.37 -1.44 4.35
CA VAL A 147 -5.53 -0.57 4.51
C VAL A 147 -6.21 -0.49 3.16
N MET A 148 -7.52 -0.71 3.12
CA MET A 148 -8.31 -0.66 1.90
C MET A 148 -9.47 0.30 2.10
N ARG A 149 -9.57 1.32 1.24
CA ARG A 149 -10.73 2.20 1.15
C ARG A 149 -11.61 1.76 0.01
N LEU A 150 -12.85 1.35 0.27
CA LEU A 150 -13.84 1.08 -0.76
C LEU A 150 -14.52 2.40 -1.16
N ARG A 151 -14.57 2.66 -2.46
CA ARG A 151 -15.29 3.79 -3.02
C ARG A 151 -16.79 3.56 -2.84
N GLY A 152 -17.45 4.45 -2.11
CA GLY A 152 -18.90 4.37 -1.92
C GLY A 152 -19.66 4.47 -3.26
N ALA A 153 -20.69 3.65 -3.46
CA ALA A 153 -21.54 3.71 -4.65
C ALA A 153 -22.32 5.03 -4.69
N ALA A 154 -22.43 5.64 -5.88
CA ALA A 154 -22.91 7.02 -6.09
C ALA A 154 -24.37 7.33 -5.68
N GLU A 155 -25.09 6.42 -5.02
CA GLU A 155 -26.50 6.60 -4.65
C GLU A 155 -26.74 6.58 -3.14
N GLY A 156 -26.79 7.78 -2.54
CA GLY A 156 -27.43 8.06 -1.26
C GLY A 156 -26.75 7.48 -0.01
N ASP A 157 -25.87 8.27 0.59
CA ASP A 157 -25.02 7.94 1.77
C ASP A 157 -23.78 7.11 1.44
N ALA A 158 -23.08 7.50 0.38
CA ALA A 158 -21.79 6.94 -0.03
C ALA A 158 -20.67 7.40 0.93
N VAL A 159 -20.57 6.81 2.12
CA VAL A 159 -19.36 6.90 2.93
C VAL A 159 -18.35 5.89 2.41
N ASP A 160 -17.13 6.35 2.13
CA ASP A 160 -16.03 5.45 1.83
C ASP A 160 -15.76 4.56 3.03
N GLU A 161 -15.79 3.25 2.84
CA GLU A 161 -15.55 2.28 3.91
C GLU A 161 -14.05 1.98 3.98
N ILE A 162 -13.45 2.09 5.17
CA ILE A 162 -12.03 1.77 5.39
C ILE A 162 -11.95 0.43 6.12
N ILE A 163 -11.22 -0.50 5.53
CA ILE A 163 -10.93 -1.83 6.05
C ILE A 163 -9.44 -1.96 6.31
N GLU A 164 -9.05 -2.29 7.54
CA GLU A 164 -7.66 -2.46 7.93
C GLU A 164 -7.43 -3.93 8.30
N HIS A 165 -6.74 -4.69 7.45
CA HIS A 165 -6.47 -6.09 7.72
C HIS A 165 -5.19 -6.57 7.01
N PRO A 166 -4.23 -7.21 7.71
CA PRO A 166 -2.92 -7.55 7.15
C PRO A 166 -2.98 -8.58 6.01
N GLU A 167 -4.06 -9.36 5.94
CA GLU A 167 -4.28 -10.39 4.91
C GLU A 167 -5.17 -9.93 3.75
N LEU A 168 -5.41 -8.62 3.58
CA LEU A 168 -6.19 -8.12 2.42
C LEU A 168 -5.50 -8.43 1.09
N ALA A 169 -4.18 -8.40 1.07
CA ALA A 169 -3.40 -8.61 -0.15
C ALA A 169 -2.10 -9.35 0.15
N PRO A 170 -2.17 -10.65 0.49
CA PRO A 170 -0.99 -11.44 0.86
C PRO A 170 0.05 -11.48 -0.26
N ASN A 171 -0.38 -11.60 -1.52
CA ASN A 171 0.50 -11.59 -2.68
C ASN A 171 1.24 -10.25 -2.85
N LEU A 172 0.58 -9.14 -2.52
CA LEU A 172 1.19 -7.82 -2.63
C LEU A 172 2.21 -7.57 -1.51
N VAL A 173 1.86 -7.96 -0.29
CA VAL A 173 2.75 -7.91 0.87
C VAL A 173 4.01 -8.73 0.61
N ASP A 174 3.87 -9.92 0.03
CA ASP A 174 4.99 -10.79 -0.34
C ASP A 174 5.87 -10.15 -1.42
N ALA A 175 5.26 -9.62 -2.49
CA ALA A 175 5.98 -8.93 -3.56
C ALA A 175 6.76 -7.71 -3.03
N LEU A 176 6.16 -6.91 -2.14
CA LEU A 176 6.83 -5.78 -1.51
C LEU A 176 8.00 -6.22 -0.63
N ARG A 177 7.83 -7.28 0.16
CA ARG A 177 8.92 -7.87 0.96
C ARG A 177 10.05 -8.38 0.09
N ALA A 178 9.74 -8.97 -1.06
CA ALA A 178 10.76 -9.40 -2.02
C ALA A 178 11.62 -8.23 -2.52
N THR A 179 11.05 -7.03 -2.70
CA THR A 179 11.83 -5.83 -3.08
C THR A 179 12.81 -5.37 -2.00
N LEU A 180 12.53 -5.69 -0.73
CA LEU A 180 13.36 -5.34 0.43
C LEU A 180 14.39 -6.42 0.77
N ALA A 181 14.35 -7.57 0.08
CA ALA A 181 15.35 -8.61 0.23
C ALA A 181 16.71 -8.14 -0.32
N PRO A 182 17.84 -8.51 0.34
CA PRO A 182 19.18 -8.10 -0.06
C PRO A 182 19.67 -8.76 -1.36
#